data_AF-A0A522CBU5-F1
#
_entry.id   AF-A0A522CBU5-F1
#
_cell.length_a   1.000
_cell.length_b   1.000
_cell.length_c   1.000
_cell.angle_alpha   90.00
_cell.angle_beta   90.00
_cell.angle_gamma   90.00
#
_symmetry.space_group_name_H-M   'P 1'
#
loop_
_entity.id
_entity.type
_entity.pdbx_description
1 polymer ?
#
loop_
_entity_poly.entity_id
_entity_poly.type
_entity_poly.pdbx_seq_one_letter_code
_entity_poly.pdbx_strand_id
1 'polypeptide(L)'
;MWRRVKNNLDSGIDKIKWFSSVLAERMKVEFSVIKLLQEREKKEKDRAEKMRLVGERVFELRNHSEKNAYKDKAISEAIVELERLDAEIEEIKKKASEMSNIEG
;
A
#
# COMPACT_ATOMS: atom_id res chain seq x y z
N MET A 1 30.62 29.57 -37.34
CA MET A 1 30.03 28.22 -37.18
C MET A 1 29.92 27.76 -35.73
N TRP A 2 30.95 27.97 -34.90
CA TRP A 2 30.97 27.57 -33.48
C TRP A 2 29.80 28.05 -32.59
N ARG A 3 29.35 29.31 -32.73
CA ARG A 3 28.16 29.83 -32.00
C ARG A 3 26.88 29.06 -32.32
N ARG A 4 26.72 28.58 -33.56
CA ARG A 4 25.54 27.82 -34.00
C ARG A 4 25.54 26.41 -33.39
N VAL A 5 26.72 25.79 -33.30
CA VAL A 5 26.91 24.48 -32.65
C VAL A 5 26.64 24.58 -31.14
N LYS A 6 27.16 25.62 -30.48
CA LYS A 6 26.92 25.87 -29.05
C LYS A 6 25.44 26.11 -28.75
N ASN A 7 24.76 26.97 -29.51
CA ASN A 7 23.34 27.23 -29.32
C ASN A 7 22.46 25.98 -29.55
N ASN A 8 22.83 25.13 -30.51
CA ASN A 8 22.11 23.88 -30.74
C ASN A 8 22.28 22.89 -29.58
N LEU A 9 23.48 22.79 -29.01
CA LEU A 9 23.75 21.97 -27.82
C LEU A 9 23.02 22.48 -26.58
N ASP A 10 23.06 23.79 -26.32
CA ASP A 10 22.33 24.39 -25.19
C ASP A 10 20.82 24.14 -25.33
N SER A 11 20.25 24.29 -26.54
CA SER A 11 18.84 23.97 -26.80
C SER A 11 18.50 22.47 -26.62
N GLY A 12 19.46 21.59 -26.90
CA GLY A 12 19.32 20.15 -26.70
C GLY A 12 19.35 19.78 -25.22
N ILE A 13 20.24 20.40 -24.46
CA ILE A 13 20.33 20.24 -23.00
C ILE A 13 19.05 20.72 -22.33
N ASP A 14 18.51 21.87 -22.75
CA ASP A 14 17.27 22.40 -22.19
C ASP A 14 16.06 21.51 -22.49
N LYS A 15 16.00 20.92 -23.69
CA LYS A 15 14.98 19.91 -24.01
C LYS A 15 15.12 18.66 -23.14
N ILE A 16 16.34 18.14 -22.98
CA ILE A 16 16.58 16.97 -22.12
C ILE A 16 16.18 17.27 -20.68
N LYS A 17 16.54 18.45 -20.14
CA LYS A 17 16.14 18.89 -18.80
C LYS A 17 14.62 18.93 -18.64
N TRP A 18 13.90 19.46 -19.63
CA TRP A 18 12.43 19.50 -19.62
C TRP A 18 11.82 18.09 -19.67
N PHE A 19 12.33 17.21 -20.53
CA PHE A 19 11.87 15.82 -20.56
C PHE A 19 12.16 15.10 -19.24
N SER A 20 13.34 15.30 -18.66
CA SER A 20 13.71 14.72 -17.36
C SER A 20 12.85 15.24 -16.22
N SER A 21 12.48 16.53 -16.20
CA SER A 21 11.61 17.09 -15.16
C SER A 21 10.21 16.50 -15.23
N VAL A 22 9.62 16.43 -16.42
CA VAL A 22 8.28 15.83 -16.62
C VAL A 22 8.29 14.35 -16.27
N LEU A 23 9.32 13.61 -16.69
CA LEU A 23 9.45 12.18 -16.37
C LEU A 23 9.62 11.95 -14.87
N ALA A 24 10.40 12.79 -14.18
CA ALA A 24 10.63 12.69 -12.75
C ALA A 24 9.35 12.95 -11.94
N GLU A 25 8.52 13.91 -12.36
CA GLU A 25 7.23 14.20 -11.73
C GLU A 25 6.29 12.99 -11.84
N ARG A 26 6.15 12.42 -13.05
CA ARG A 26 5.30 11.24 -13.26
C ARG A 26 5.79 10.00 -12.51
N MET A 27 7.10 9.72 -12.58
CA MET A 27 7.70 8.59 -11.86
C MET A 27 7.49 8.69 -10.35
N LYS A 28 7.46 9.91 -9.79
CA LYS A 28 7.22 10.11 -8.36
C LYS A 28 5.80 9.70 -7.96
N VAL A 29 4.80 10.03 -8.78
CA VAL A 29 3.40 9.63 -8.53
C VAL A 29 3.25 8.12 -8.66
N GLU A 30 3.75 7.53 -9.75
CA GLU A 30 3.69 6.08 -9.98
C GLU A 30 4.39 5.31 -8.85
N PHE A 31 5.55 5.78 -8.37
CA PHE A 31 6.26 5.17 -7.25
C PHE A 31 5.47 5.26 -5.93
N SER A 32 4.81 6.38 -5.67
CA SER A 32 3.94 6.53 -4.49
C SER A 32 2.74 5.58 -4.53
N VAL A 33 2.12 5.39 -5.69
CA VAL A 33 1.04 4.42 -5.88
C VAL A 33 1.52 2.99 -5.66
N ILE A 34 2.68 2.61 -6.24
CA ILE A 34 3.28 1.29 -6.04
C ILE A 34 3.56 1.04 -4.55
N LYS A 35 4.09 2.03 -3.83
CA LYS A 35 4.37 1.91 -2.40
C LYS A 35 3.09 1.69 -1.58
N LEU A 36 2.00 2.37 -1.91
CA LEU A 36 0.70 2.16 -1.27
C LEU A 36 0.16 0.75 -1.55
N LEU A 37 0.30 0.25 -2.77
CA LEU A 37 -0.10 -1.11 -3.13
C LEU A 37 0.72 -2.17 -2.37
N GLN A 38 2.03 -1.97 -2.24
CA GLN A 38 2.88 -2.85 -1.43
C GLN A 38 2.50 -2.84 0.06
N GLU A 39 2.20 -1.66 0.60
CA GLU A 39 1.76 -1.54 2.00
C GLU A 39 0.42 -2.25 2.23
N ARG A 40 -0.52 -2.10 1.29
CA ARG A 40 -1.79 -2.83 1.32
C ARG A 40 -1.56 -4.34 1.30
N GLU A 41 -0.76 -4.85 0.37
CA GLU A 41 -0.51 -6.29 0.24
C GLU A 41 0.10 -6.86 1.53
N LYS A 42 1.00 -6.12 2.17
CA LYS A 42 1.56 -6.50 3.47
C LYS A 42 0.46 -6.60 4.54
N LYS A 43 -0.41 -5.60 4.66
CA LYS A 43 -1.51 -5.63 5.64
C LYS A 43 -2.52 -6.73 5.36
N GLU A 44 -2.79 -7.04 4.09
CA GLU A 44 -3.67 -8.15 3.70
C GLU A 44 -3.08 -9.51 4.09
N LYS A 45 -1.76 -9.69 3.94
CA LYS A 45 -1.05 -10.89 4.43
C LYS A 45 -1.14 -11.01 5.95
N ASP A 46 -0.86 -9.92 6.68
CA ASP A 46 -0.94 -9.90 8.14
C ASP A 46 -2.38 -10.22 8.63
N ARG A 47 -3.39 -9.70 7.93
CA ARG A 47 -4.81 -10.01 8.19
C ARG A 47 -5.11 -11.49 7.97
N ALA A 48 -4.66 -12.07 6.85
CA ALA A 48 -4.89 -13.47 6.54
C ALA A 48 -4.23 -14.40 7.57
N GLU A 49 -3.02 -14.07 8.02
CA GLU A 49 -2.34 -14.83 9.07
C GLU A 49 -3.10 -14.78 10.40
N LYS A 50 -3.55 -13.60 10.83
CA LYS A 50 -4.34 -13.47 12.06
C LYS A 50 -5.67 -14.20 11.99
N MET A 51 -6.34 -14.16 10.84
CA MET A 51 -7.56 -14.92 10.63
C MET A 51 -7.30 -16.44 10.76
N ARG A 52 -6.17 -16.93 10.23
CA ARG A 52 -5.76 -18.33 10.38
C ARG A 52 -5.53 -18.68 11.85
N LEU A 53 -4.80 -17.85 12.59
CA LEU A 53 -4.53 -18.06 14.02
C LEU A 53 -5.82 -18.08 14.85
N VAL A 54 -6.77 -17.19 14.56
CA VAL A 54 -8.10 -17.21 15.19
C VAL A 54 -8.82 -18.52 14.88
N GLY A 55 -8.82 -18.96 13.62
CA GLY A 55 -9.42 -20.24 13.22
C GLY A 55 -8.81 -21.45 13.94
N GLU A 56 -7.48 -21.49 14.06
CA GLU A 56 -6.76 -22.52 14.81
C GLU A 56 -7.16 -22.50 16.30
N ARG A 57 -7.22 -21.31 16.90
CA ARG A 57 -7.61 -21.16 18.31
C ARG A 57 -9.05 -21.58 18.58
N VAL A 58 -9.97 -21.23 17.69
CA VAL A 58 -11.38 -21.69 17.74
C VAL A 58 -11.44 -23.21 17.66
N PHE A 59 -10.64 -23.82 16.78
CA PHE A 59 -10.60 -25.27 16.65
C PHE A 59 -10.06 -25.96 17.90
N GLU A 60 -9.04 -25.40 18.55
CA GLU A 60 -8.51 -25.92 19.83
C GLU A 60 -9.56 -25.88 20.95
N LEU A 61 -10.35 -24.80 21.03
CA LEU A 61 -11.39 -24.62 22.05
C LEU A 61 -12.48 -25.70 22.01
N ARG A 62 -12.63 -26.44 20.90
CA ARG A 62 -13.56 -27.58 20.83
C ARG A 62 -13.28 -28.67 21.88
N ASN A 63 -12.01 -28.79 22.29
CA ASN A 63 -11.54 -29.79 23.25
C ASN A 63 -11.61 -29.27 24.71
N HIS A 64 -11.98 -28.00 24.92
CA HIS A 64 -12.08 -27.37 26.24
C HIS A 64 -13.53 -27.33 26.74
N SER A 65 -13.69 -27.19 28.06
CA SER A 65 -15.01 -27.09 28.72
C SER A 65 -15.74 -25.79 28.37
N GLU A 66 -15.00 -24.69 28.20
CA GLU A 66 -15.55 -23.41 27.72
C GLU A 66 -15.47 -23.37 26.19
N LYS A 67 -16.61 -23.58 25.55
CA LYS A 67 -16.74 -23.62 24.08
C LYS A 67 -16.99 -22.26 23.44
N ASN A 68 -17.12 -21.20 24.24
CA ASN A 68 -17.38 -19.87 23.73
C ASN A 68 -16.08 -19.19 23.28
N ALA A 69 -15.84 -19.20 21.97
CA ALA A 69 -14.69 -18.56 21.33
C ALA A 69 -14.56 -17.06 21.64
N TYR A 70 -15.66 -16.33 21.79
CA TYR A 70 -15.63 -14.89 22.05
C TYR A 70 -15.23 -14.53 23.48
N LYS A 71 -15.22 -15.50 24.40
CA LYS A 71 -14.69 -15.32 25.75
C LYS A 71 -13.19 -15.59 25.85
N ASP A 72 -12.61 -16.24 24.84
CA ASP A 72 -11.16 -16.44 24.79
C ASP A 72 -10.50 -15.07 24.51
N LYS A 73 -9.64 -14.66 25.43
CA LYS A 73 -8.99 -13.35 25.39
C LYS A 73 -8.17 -13.18 24.11
N ALA A 74 -7.45 -14.21 23.66
CA ALA A 74 -6.63 -14.14 22.46
C ALA A 74 -7.48 -13.97 21.21
N ILE A 75 -8.64 -14.63 21.14
CA ILE A 75 -9.61 -14.44 20.04
C ILE A 75 -10.17 -13.01 20.07
N SER A 76 -10.57 -12.51 21.23
CA SER A 76 -11.14 -11.15 21.34
C SER A 76 -10.13 -10.06 20.96
N GLU A 77 -8.87 -10.19 21.38
CA GLU A 77 -7.79 -9.26 21.03
C GLU A 77 -7.47 -9.33 19.53
N ALA A 78 -7.43 -10.55 18.96
CA ALA A 78 -7.21 -10.73 17.53
C ALA A 78 -8.34 -10.13 16.66
N ILE A 79 -9.60 -10.19 17.12
CA ILE A 79 -10.73 -9.57 16.43
C ILE A 79 -10.58 -8.05 16.40
N VAL A 80 -10.26 -7.41 17.53
CA VAL A 80 -10.01 -5.96 17.59
C VAL A 80 -8.87 -5.57 16.64
N GLU A 81 -7.83 -6.40 16.55
CA GLU A 81 -6.72 -6.12 15.66
C GLU A 81 -7.05 -6.34 14.18
N LEU A 82 -7.92 -7.30 13.86
CA LEU A 82 -8.45 -7.50 12.51
C LEU A 82 -9.33 -6.32 12.08
N GLU A 83 -10.18 -5.79 12.96
CA GLU A 83 -10.97 -4.59 12.69
C GLU A 83 -10.08 -3.37 12.41
N ARG A 84 -8.99 -3.22 13.18
CA ARG A 84 -7.98 -2.17 12.94
C ARG A 84 -7.31 -2.32 11.58
N LEU A 85 -6.90 -3.54 11.22
CA LEU A 85 -6.30 -3.83 9.90
C LEU A 85 -7.28 -3.56 8.76
N ASP A 86 -8.56 -3.92 8.92
CA ASP A 86 -9.59 -3.65 7.91
C ASP A 86 -9.78 -2.15 7.70
N ALA A 87 -9.80 -1.35 8.76
CA ALA A 87 -9.85 0.11 8.65
C ALA A 87 -8.61 0.69 7.93
N GLU A 88 -7.41 0.21 8.27
CA GLU A 88 -6.17 0.66 7.63
C GLU A 88 -6.10 0.28 6.14
N ILE A 89 -6.55 -0.93 5.78
CA ILE A 89 -6.62 -1.38 4.37
C ILE A 89 -7.57 -0.47 3.58
N GLU A 90 -8.72 -0.12 4.15
CA GLU A 90 -9.72 0.69 3.46
C GLU A 90 -9.29 2.15 3.31
N GLU A 91 -8.54 2.68 4.28
CA GLU A 91 -7.88 3.97 4.14
C GLU A 91 -6.85 3.96 3.01
N ILE A 92 -6.04 2.90 2.88
CA ILE A 92 -5.07 2.77 1.79
C ILE A 92 -5.77 2.68 0.43
N LYS A 93 -6.85 1.89 0.32
CA LYS A 93 -7.64 1.82 -0.92
C LYS A 93 -8.19 3.19 -1.31
N LYS A 94 -8.72 3.94 -0.34
CA LYS A 94 -9.24 5.30 -0.58
C LYS A 94 -8.13 6.23 -1.07
N LYS A 95 -6.98 6.26 -0.41
CA LYS A 95 -5.81 7.06 -0.82
C LYS A 95 -5.33 6.68 -2.23
N ALA A 96 -5.24 5.39 -2.53
CA ALA A 96 -4.84 4.93 -3.86
C ALA A 96 -5.84 5.36 -4.95
N SER A 97 -7.14 5.27 -4.67
CA SER A 97 -8.19 5.72 -5.59
C SER A 97 -8.17 7.24 -5.80
N GLU A 98 -7.91 8.02 -4.76
CA GLU A 98 -7.77 9.48 -4.86
C GLU A 98 -6.56 9.86 -5.72
N MET A 99 -5.41 9.20 -5.53
CA MET A 99 -4.22 9.44 -6.35
C MET A 99 -4.43 9.04 -7.82
N SER A 100 -5.17 7.96 -8.08
CA SER A 100 -5.53 7.56 -9.44
C SER A 100 -6.46 8.54 -10.15
N ASN A 101 -7.33 9.25 -9.40
CA ASN A 101 -8.29 10.20 -9.98
C ASN A 101 -7.71 11.59 -10.22
N ILE A 102 -6.55 11.91 -9.63
CA ILE A 102 -5.89 13.22 -9.81
C ILE A 102 -5.11 13.29 -11.14
N GLU A 103 -4.85 12.15 -11.79
CA GLU A 103 -4.12 12.06 -13.07
C GLU A 103 -5.00 11.74 -14.30
N GLY A 104 -6.31 11.52 -14.11
CA GLY A 104 -7.28 11.25 -15.20
C GLY A 104 -8.07 12.47 -15.61
#